data_AF-A0A2D5E5V1-F1
#
_entry.id   AF-A0A2D5E5V1-F1
#
_cell.length_a   1.000
_cell.length_b   1.000
_cell.length_c   1.000
_cell.angle_alpha   90.00
_cell.angle_beta   90.00
_cell.angle_gamma   90.00
#
_symmetry.space_group_name_H-M   'P 1'
#
loop_
_entity.id
_entity.type
_entity.pdbx_description
1 polymer ?
#
loop_
_entity_poly.entity_id
_entity_poly.type
_entity_poly.pdbx_seq_one_letter_code
_entity_poly.pdbx_strand_id
1 'polypeptide(L)'
;MNRTARTQSGFTLLETLVAISFTLAIILVAGNLLDDLSDSRRRTQDRIAVIEGSTIMLDLLAARLSVATAADAAGESGIVGDAWSLRVTGSGVMLSRLAQGASLSPLVDRGSLEFEPQGEGLAIREGDGPWTMLIPSLTAIRFRYHDGGDWRDSWDSGTDGLPVAVEAAIWTDPWLDDARAPWMPAPEGDEIEFADGLADEMSEFGDFLDPDPMAFEVAADDEIPPPDRIRVIAILDPNPSGSPQDEFSQRPFDAEGGGG
;
A
#
# COMPACT_ATOMS: atom_id res chain seq x y z
N MET A 1 24.35 -34.27 -79.06
CA MET A 1 24.60 -33.67 -77.73
C MET A 1 23.67 -32.49 -77.55
N ASN A 2 22.55 -32.66 -76.86
CA ASN A 2 21.58 -31.60 -76.59
C ASN A 2 22.11 -30.69 -75.47
N ARG A 3 22.45 -29.44 -75.81
CA ARG A 3 22.62 -28.38 -74.81
C ARG A 3 21.25 -27.74 -74.58
N THR A 4 20.57 -28.14 -73.51
CA THR A 4 19.44 -27.38 -72.97
C THR A 4 19.97 -26.02 -72.51
N ALA A 5 19.61 -24.96 -73.25
CA ALA A 5 19.85 -23.59 -72.83
C ALA A 5 19.01 -23.33 -71.57
N ARG A 6 19.68 -23.10 -70.43
CA ARG A 6 19.04 -22.58 -69.22
C ARG A 6 18.77 -21.10 -69.47
N THR A 7 17.50 -20.73 -69.59
CA THR A 7 17.06 -19.34 -69.50
C THR A 7 17.24 -18.87 -68.06
N GLN A 8 18.27 -18.08 -67.79
CA GLN A 8 18.35 -17.27 -66.58
C GLN A 8 17.39 -16.10 -66.75
N SER A 9 16.21 -16.19 -66.13
CA SER A 9 15.30 -15.06 -65.97
C SER A 9 15.89 -14.11 -64.92
N GLY A 10 16.38 -12.95 -65.36
CA GLY A 10 16.72 -11.85 -64.48
C GLY A 10 15.45 -11.34 -63.79
N PHE A 11 15.52 -11.15 -62.48
CA PHE A 11 14.43 -10.60 -61.67
C PHE A 11 13.95 -9.26 -62.25
N THR A 12 12.64 -9.11 -62.44
CA THR A 12 12.10 -7.85 -62.95
C THR A 12 12.15 -6.79 -61.84
N LEU A 13 12.45 -5.54 -62.19
CA LEU A 13 12.56 -4.43 -61.23
C LEU A 13 11.26 -4.23 -60.40
N LEU A 14 10.11 -4.55 -61.01
CA LEU A 14 8.81 -4.55 -60.33
C LEU A 14 8.75 -5.59 -59.20
N GLU A 15 9.26 -6.78 -59.43
CA GLU A 15 9.23 -7.87 -58.45
C GLU A 15 10.11 -7.55 -57.23
N THR A 16 11.27 -6.92 -57.46
CA THR A 16 12.13 -6.45 -56.37
C THR A 16 11.45 -5.38 -55.53
N LEU A 17 10.73 -4.44 -56.15
CA LEU A 17 9.97 -3.41 -55.44
C LEU A 17 8.83 -4.00 -54.60
N VAL A 18 8.12 -4.99 -55.14
CA VAL A 18 7.05 -5.70 -54.42
C VAL A 18 7.62 -6.51 -53.25
N ALA A 19 8.75 -7.19 -53.44
CA ALA A 19 9.39 -7.92 -52.34
C ALA A 19 9.81 -6.98 -51.20
N ILE A 20 10.34 -5.80 -51.54
CA ILE A 20 10.73 -4.78 -50.55
C ILE A 20 9.50 -4.23 -49.82
N SER A 21 8.40 -3.95 -50.52
CA SER A 21 7.19 -3.43 -49.88
C SER A 21 6.57 -4.45 -48.92
N PHE A 22 6.52 -5.73 -49.29
CA PHE A 22 6.10 -6.79 -48.38
C PHE A 22 7.03 -6.95 -47.19
N THR A 23 8.34 -6.89 -47.42
CA THR A 23 9.33 -6.97 -46.33
C THR A 23 9.15 -5.82 -45.34
N LEU A 24 8.96 -4.60 -45.82
CA LEU A 24 8.68 -3.43 -44.98
C LEU A 24 7.36 -3.57 -44.22
N ALA A 25 6.30 -4.04 -44.88
CA ALA A 25 5.01 -4.26 -44.23
C ALA A 25 5.12 -5.31 -43.10
N ILE A 26 5.85 -6.41 -43.34
CA ILE A 26 6.08 -7.44 -42.33
C ILE A 26 6.89 -6.89 -41.16
N ILE A 27 7.94 -6.11 -41.41
CA ILE A 27 8.75 -5.49 -40.34
C ILE A 27 7.88 -4.57 -39.48
N LEU A 28 7.00 -3.77 -40.10
CA LEU A 28 6.13 -2.85 -39.37
C LEU A 28 5.11 -3.59 -38.49
N VAL A 29 4.49 -4.64 -39.01
CA VAL A 29 3.57 -5.49 -38.22
C VAL A 29 4.31 -6.21 -37.09
N ALA A 30 5.51 -6.74 -37.36
CA ALA A 30 6.32 -7.40 -36.35
C ALA A 30 6.78 -6.43 -35.25
N GLY A 31 7.08 -5.18 -35.59
CA GLY A 31 7.39 -4.11 -34.64
C GLY A 31 6.24 -3.86 -33.67
N ASN A 32 5.03 -3.63 -34.19
CA ASN A 32 3.85 -3.40 -33.36
C ASN A 32 3.53 -4.57 -32.43
N LEU A 33 3.65 -5.81 -32.91
CA LEU A 33 3.42 -7.00 -32.09
C LEU A 33 4.44 -7.11 -30.94
N LEU A 34 5.70 -6.71 -31.19
CA LEU A 34 6.73 -6.74 -30.16
C LEU A 34 6.46 -5.71 -29.06
N ASP A 35 5.94 -4.54 -29.43
CA ASP A 35 5.54 -3.50 -28.49
C ASP A 35 4.35 -3.98 -27.63
N ASP A 36 3.32 -4.55 -28.26
CA ASP A 36 2.15 -5.11 -27.56
C ASP A 36 2.54 -6.19 -26.55
N LEU A 37 3.46 -7.09 -26.94
CA LEU A 37 3.98 -8.14 -26.06
C LEU A 37 4.78 -7.55 -24.89
N SER A 38 5.56 -6.50 -25.15
CA SER A 38 6.37 -5.84 -24.12
C SER A 38 5.48 -5.14 -23.09
N ASP A 39 4.44 -4.45 -23.55
CA ASP A 39 3.48 -3.77 -22.67
C ASP A 39 2.62 -4.76 -21.89
N SER A 40 2.17 -5.84 -22.54
CA SER A 40 1.46 -6.93 -21.87
C SER A 40 2.31 -7.54 -20.74
N ARG A 41 3.60 -7.76 -21.00
CA ARG A 41 4.54 -8.26 -19.99
C ARG A 41 4.72 -7.28 -18.83
N ARG A 42 4.92 -5.99 -19.11
CA ARG A 42 5.06 -4.96 -18.07
C ARG A 42 3.83 -4.91 -17.17
N ARG A 43 2.63 -4.76 -17.74
CA ARG A 43 1.36 -4.76 -16.99
C ARG A 43 1.18 -6.02 -16.14
N THR A 44 1.63 -7.17 -16.64
CA THR A 44 1.58 -8.43 -15.87
C THR A 44 2.56 -8.42 -14.70
N GLN A 45 3.79 -7.92 -14.91
CA GLN A 45 4.79 -7.80 -13.84
C GLN A 45 4.33 -6.83 -12.75
N ASP A 46 3.76 -5.69 -13.12
CA ASP A 46 3.27 -4.69 -12.18
C ASP A 46 2.13 -5.26 -11.32
N ARG A 47 1.18 -5.98 -11.94
CA ARG A 47 0.11 -6.67 -11.22
C ARG A 47 0.63 -7.73 -10.24
N ILE A 48 1.63 -8.50 -10.64
CA ILE A 48 2.25 -9.50 -9.76
C ILE A 48 2.91 -8.79 -8.57
N ALA A 49 3.64 -7.71 -8.80
CA ALA A 49 4.29 -6.94 -7.74
C ALA A 49 3.29 -6.37 -6.73
N VAL A 50 2.14 -5.88 -7.19
CA VAL A 50 1.06 -5.38 -6.32
C VAL A 50 0.45 -6.50 -5.46
N ILE A 51 0.17 -7.66 -6.06
CA ILE A 51 -0.40 -8.82 -5.34
C ILE A 51 0.59 -9.39 -4.32
N GLU A 52 1.85 -9.56 -4.71
CA GLU A 52 2.92 -10.04 -3.82
C GLU A 52 3.16 -9.03 -2.69
N GLY A 53 3.29 -7.74 -3.02
CA GLY A 53 3.47 -6.66 -2.05
C GLY A 53 2.36 -6.60 -1.02
N SER A 54 1.10 -6.73 -1.44
CA SER A 54 -0.07 -6.76 -0.55
C SER A 54 -0.05 -7.96 0.39
N THR A 55 0.34 -9.13 -0.12
CA THR A 55 0.43 -10.35 0.69
C THR A 55 1.56 -10.24 1.72
N ILE A 56 2.73 -9.80 1.27
CA ILE A 56 3.90 -9.58 2.14
C ILE A 56 3.59 -8.53 3.20
N MET A 57 2.91 -7.44 2.84
CA MET A 57 2.47 -6.41 3.78
C MET A 57 1.64 -7.01 4.92
N LEU A 58 0.60 -7.78 4.58
CA LEU A 58 -0.32 -8.35 5.57
C LEU A 58 0.36 -9.40 6.45
N ASP A 59 1.31 -10.17 5.89
CA ASP A 59 2.08 -11.14 6.66
C ASP A 59 3.13 -10.48 7.55
N LEU A 60 3.81 -9.44 7.08
CA LEU A 60 4.72 -8.64 7.88
C LEU A 60 3.98 -7.96 9.03
N LEU A 61 2.82 -7.36 8.74
CA LEU A 61 1.97 -6.74 9.76
C LEU A 61 1.52 -7.77 10.79
N ALA A 62 1.03 -8.94 10.36
CA ALA A 62 0.62 -10.00 11.27
C ALA A 62 1.76 -10.53 12.14
N ALA A 63 2.92 -10.80 11.53
CA ALA A 63 4.11 -11.22 12.24
C ALA A 63 4.54 -10.16 13.26
N ARG A 64 4.45 -8.88 12.89
CA ARG A 64 4.84 -7.76 13.76
C ARG A 64 3.90 -7.57 14.93
N LEU A 65 2.59 -7.61 14.68
CA LEU A 65 1.56 -7.49 15.72
C LEU A 65 1.60 -8.65 16.71
N SER A 66 2.05 -9.84 16.28
CA SER A 66 2.20 -11.00 17.17
C SER A 66 3.23 -10.81 18.30
N VAL A 67 4.16 -9.86 18.12
CA VAL A 67 5.20 -9.52 19.11
C VAL A 67 5.10 -8.07 19.58
N ALA A 68 3.99 -7.39 19.31
CA ALA A 68 3.82 -5.98 19.64
C ALA A 68 3.88 -5.73 21.15
N THR A 69 4.39 -4.56 21.53
CA THR A 69 4.43 -4.12 22.93
C THR A 69 3.68 -2.81 23.09
N ALA A 70 3.07 -2.59 24.27
CA ALA A 70 2.35 -1.35 24.56
C ALA A 70 3.28 -0.11 24.58
N ALA A 71 4.55 -0.33 24.94
CA ALA A 71 5.57 0.70 24.95
C ALA A 71 6.89 0.19 24.34
N ASP A 72 7.68 1.11 23.80
CA ASP A 72 9.02 0.88 23.27
C ASP A 72 10.07 0.84 24.40
N ALA A 73 11.36 0.78 24.04
CA ALA A 73 12.46 0.71 25.02
C ALA A 73 12.68 2.03 25.77
N ALA A 74 12.26 3.16 25.21
CA ALA A 74 12.32 4.49 25.82
C ALA A 74 11.09 4.80 26.69
N GLY A 75 10.03 3.98 26.59
CA GLY A 75 8.74 4.19 27.26
C GLY A 75 7.71 4.93 26.39
N GLU A 76 8.03 5.20 25.12
CA GLU A 76 7.11 5.76 24.14
C GLU A 76 6.11 4.71 23.67
N SER A 77 5.00 5.14 23.07
CA SER A 77 3.94 4.28 22.58
C SER A 77 4.44 3.27 21.54
N GLY A 78 4.16 1.99 21.80
CA GLY A 78 4.61 0.90 20.94
C GLY A 78 3.76 0.71 19.68
N ILE A 79 2.45 0.95 19.72
CA ILE A 79 1.60 1.03 18.53
C ILE A 79 1.06 2.45 18.43
N VAL A 80 1.34 3.10 17.30
CA VAL A 80 0.80 4.42 16.97
C VAL A 80 0.40 4.41 15.50
N GLY A 81 -0.80 4.85 15.20
CA GLY A 81 -1.24 4.96 13.82
C GLY A 81 -2.58 5.68 13.67
N ASP A 82 -2.84 6.08 12.44
CA ASP A 82 -4.13 6.58 11.99
C ASP A 82 -4.71 5.62 10.95
N ALA A 83 -5.61 6.12 10.10
CA ALA A 83 -6.29 5.31 9.11
C ALA A 83 -5.38 4.86 7.97
N TRP A 84 -4.23 5.47 7.74
CA TRP A 84 -3.40 5.20 6.56
C TRP A 84 -1.93 5.00 6.88
N SER A 85 -1.49 5.38 8.08
CA SER A 85 -0.15 5.14 8.62
C SER A 85 -0.20 4.27 9.88
N LEU A 86 0.80 3.41 10.06
CA LEU A 86 0.90 2.55 11.22
C LEU A 86 2.36 2.27 11.59
N ARG A 87 2.72 2.54 12.84
CA ARG A 87 3.97 2.12 13.46
C ARG A 87 3.72 1.06 14.52
N VAL A 88 4.44 -0.06 14.44
CA VAL A 88 4.39 -1.16 15.40
C VAL A 88 5.79 -1.50 15.94
N THR A 89 5.96 -1.26 17.22
CA THR A 89 7.10 -1.66 18.05
C THR A 89 6.77 -2.95 18.78
N GLY A 90 7.77 -3.80 18.94
CA GLY A 90 7.59 -5.16 19.38
C GLY A 90 8.90 -5.82 19.77
N SER A 91 8.78 -6.82 20.63
CA SER A 91 9.89 -7.59 21.19
C SER A 91 10.33 -8.66 20.19
N GLY A 92 11.27 -8.33 19.32
CA GLY A 92 11.80 -9.26 18.32
C GLY A 92 13.18 -8.81 17.87
N VAL A 93 14.09 -9.78 17.71
CA VAL A 93 15.45 -9.52 17.23
C VAL A 93 15.40 -9.28 15.72
N MET A 94 15.85 -8.10 15.29
CA MET A 94 15.86 -7.76 13.88
C MET A 94 17.07 -8.42 13.18
N LEU A 95 16.80 -9.30 12.20
CA LEU A 95 17.83 -10.04 11.44
C LEU A 95 18.80 -9.11 10.70
N SER A 96 18.33 -7.93 10.31
CA SER A 96 19.11 -6.84 9.73
C SER A 96 20.27 -6.40 10.65
N ARG A 97 20.05 -6.35 11.97
CA ARG A 97 21.06 -6.00 12.98
C ARG A 97 22.00 -7.16 13.32
N LEU A 98 21.54 -8.40 13.20
CA LEU A 98 22.38 -9.60 13.35
C LEU A 98 23.52 -9.61 12.31
N ALA A 99 23.25 -9.17 11.08
CA ALA A 99 24.26 -9.07 10.02
C ALA A 99 25.32 -7.97 10.28
N GLN A 100 25.01 -6.99 11.12
CA GLN A 100 25.87 -5.84 11.42
C GLN A 100 26.74 -6.02 12.68
N GLY A 101 26.71 -7.20 13.31
CA GLY A 101 27.63 -7.55 14.41
C GLY A 101 27.43 -6.76 15.70
N ALA A 102 26.27 -6.11 15.87
CA ALA A 102 25.93 -5.40 17.09
C ALA A 102 25.71 -6.39 18.26
N SER A 103 26.06 -5.98 19.48
CA SER A 103 25.77 -6.76 20.69
C SER A 103 24.26 -6.83 20.90
N LEU A 104 23.64 -7.95 20.56
CA LEU A 104 22.20 -8.16 20.68
C LEU A 104 21.86 -8.40 22.15
N SER A 105 21.22 -7.42 22.78
CA SER A 105 20.54 -7.66 24.05
C SER A 105 19.04 -7.77 23.74
N PRO A 106 18.41 -8.95 23.88
CA PRO A 106 16.99 -9.15 23.52
C PRO A 106 16.01 -8.32 24.37
N LEU A 107 16.46 -7.71 25.47
CA LEU A 107 15.68 -6.74 26.24
C LEU A 107 15.74 -5.31 25.67
N VAL A 108 16.75 -4.99 24.85
CA VAL A 108 17.02 -3.65 24.30
C VAL A 108 16.73 -3.61 22.80
N ASP A 109 16.79 -4.75 22.13
CA ASP A 109 16.54 -4.86 20.69
C ASP A 109 15.03 -4.96 20.40
N ARG A 110 14.32 -3.85 20.65
CA ARG A 110 12.98 -3.63 20.10
C ARG A 110 13.16 -2.90 18.78
N GLY A 111 12.91 -3.56 17.66
CA GLY A 111 12.77 -2.86 16.38
C GLY A 111 11.46 -2.09 16.33
N SER A 112 11.23 -1.30 15.28
CA SER A 112 9.93 -0.76 14.88
C SER A 112 9.69 -1.15 13.42
N LEU A 113 8.43 -1.30 13.03
CA LEU A 113 8.03 -1.43 11.62
C LEU A 113 6.97 -0.38 11.35
N GLU A 114 7.19 0.41 10.30
CA GLU A 114 6.34 1.52 9.90
C GLU A 114 5.80 1.28 8.50
N PHE A 115 4.52 1.61 8.31
CA PHE A 115 3.81 1.57 7.04
C PHE A 115 3.29 2.97 6.74
N GLU A 116 3.57 3.47 5.53
CA GLU A 116 3.13 4.81 5.10
C GLU A 116 2.94 4.85 3.58
N PRO A 117 1.87 5.48 3.07
CA PRO A 117 1.72 5.79 1.65
C PRO A 117 2.84 6.74 1.20
N GLN A 118 3.43 6.46 0.05
CA GLN A 118 4.50 7.26 -0.55
C GLN A 118 4.24 7.35 -2.05
N GLY A 119 3.89 8.54 -2.54
CA GLY A 119 3.40 8.73 -3.91
C GLY A 119 2.18 7.85 -4.19
N GLU A 120 2.25 7.03 -5.24
CA GLU A 120 1.17 6.12 -5.64
C GLU A 120 1.23 4.76 -4.94
N GLY A 121 2.16 4.54 -4.00
CA GLY A 121 2.42 3.22 -3.42
C GLY A 121 2.40 3.19 -1.89
N LEU A 122 2.67 2.01 -1.33
CA LEU A 122 2.86 1.80 0.11
C LEU A 122 4.32 1.45 0.39
N ALA A 123 4.97 2.23 1.24
CA ALA A 123 6.32 1.98 1.70
C ALA A 123 6.34 1.39 3.10
N ILE A 124 7.43 0.68 3.40
CA ILE A 124 7.75 0.21 4.74
C ILE A 124 9.11 0.72 5.21
N ARG A 125 9.25 0.91 6.51
CA ARG A 125 10.53 1.22 7.16
C ARG A 125 10.69 0.38 8.42
N GLU A 126 11.87 -0.20 8.58
CA GLU A 126 12.25 -0.97 9.77
C GLU A 126 13.25 -0.17 10.61
N GLY A 127 12.88 0.22 11.83
CA GLY A 127 13.70 1.07 12.69
C GLY A 127 14.12 2.38 11.99
N ASP A 128 15.39 2.72 12.11
CA ASP A 128 16.00 3.88 11.43
C ASP A 128 16.47 3.56 10.00
N GLY A 129 16.00 2.46 9.41
CA GLY A 129 16.34 2.05 8.04
C GLY A 129 15.75 2.98 6.97
N PRO A 130 16.15 2.79 5.70
CA PRO A 130 15.53 3.50 4.58
C PRO A 130 14.10 3.00 4.33
N TRP A 131 13.24 3.89 3.84
CA TRP A 131 11.95 3.51 3.26
C TRP A 131 12.16 2.61 2.04
N THR A 132 11.41 1.51 2.00
CA THR A 132 11.41 0.55 0.89
C THR A 132 10.00 0.43 0.34
N MET A 133 9.83 0.61 -0.98
CA MET A 133 8.54 0.43 -1.62
C MET A 133 8.13 -1.04 -1.55
N LEU A 134 6.96 -1.30 -0.98
CA LEU A 134 6.41 -2.65 -0.84
C LEU A 134 5.29 -2.91 -1.86
N ILE A 135 4.39 -1.94 -2.03
CA ILE A 135 3.31 -2.00 -3.02
C ILE A 135 3.52 -0.81 -3.97
N PRO A 136 3.86 -1.03 -5.24
CA PRO A 136 4.23 0.06 -6.15
C PRO A 136 3.03 0.89 -6.63
N SER A 137 1.82 0.31 -6.60
CA SER A 137 0.58 0.97 -7.00
C SER A 137 -0.53 0.56 -6.03
N LEU A 138 -0.99 1.53 -5.25
CA LEU A 138 -1.98 1.43 -4.20
C LEU A 138 -3.00 2.55 -4.39
N THR A 139 -4.27 2.20 -4.54
CA THR A 139 -5.35 3.19 -4.62
C THR A 139 -5.68 3.72 -3.23
N ALA A 140 -5.82 2.82 -2.25
CA ALA A 140 -6.15 3.20 -0.88
C ALA A 140 -5.74 2.12 0.12
N ILE A 141 -5.41 2.51 1.36
CA ILE A 141 -5.18 1.60 2.48
C ILE A 141 -5.86 2.12 3.74
N ARG A 142 -6.58 1.25 4.45
CA ARG A 142 -7.21 1.61 5.71
C ARG A 142 -6.76 0.72 6.86
N PHE A 143 -6.33 1.34 7.96
CA PHE A 143 -6.14 0.72 9.26
C PHE A 143 -7.29 1.08 10.19
N ARG A 144 -7.77 0.09 10.93
CA ARG A 144 -8.70 0.32 12.06
C ARG A 144 -8.25 -0.50 13.26
N TYR A 145 -8.59 -0.01 14.45
CA TYR A 145 -8.12 -0.53 15.72
C TYR A 145 -9.31 -0.86 16.61
N HIS A 146 -9.35 -2.07 17.15
CA HIS A 146 -10.45 -2.54 17.98
C HIS A 146 -10.08 -2.41 19.47
N ASP A 147 -10.87 -1.67 20.24
CA ASP A 147 -10.60 -1.47 21.68
C ASP A 147 -11.14 -2.59 22.59
N GLY A 148 -11.94 -3.50 22.02
CA GLY A 148 -12.66 -4.54 22.76
C GLY A 148 -14.18 -4.42 22.64
N GLY A 149 -14.70 -3.25 22.26
CA GLY A 149 -16.10 -3.02 21.93
C GLY A 149 -16.29 -2.39 20.55
N ASP A 150 -15.53 -1.35 20.23
CA ASP A 150 -15.68 -0.54 19.03
C ASP A 150 -14.40 -0.47 18.19
N TRP A 151 -14.60 -0.18 16.91
CA TRP A 151 -13.52 0.06 15.95
C TRP A 151 -13.26 1.56 15.79
N ARG A 152 -11.98 1.95 15.88
CA ARG A 152 -11.49 3.32 15.77
C ARG A 152 -10.52 3.46 14.60
N ASP A 153 -10.40 4.67 14.05
CA ASP A 153 -9.51 4.96 12.90
C ASP A 153 -8.15 5.52 13.33
N SER A 154 -7.91 5.67 14.64
CA SER A 154 -6.61 6.04 15.19
C SER A 154 -6.36 5.31 16.51
N TRP A 155 -5.09 5.14 16.84
CA TRP A 155 -4.67 4.47 18.06
C TRP A 155 -3.32 4.96 18.57
N ASP A 156 -3.21 5.07 19.89
CA ASP A 156 -1.97 5.32 20.60
C ASP A 156 -1.91 4.38 21.82
N SER A 157 -0.98 3.43 21.81
CA SER A 157 -0.90 2.43 22.88
C SER A 157 -0.32 2.95 24.20
N GLY A 158 0.28 4.14 24.20
CA GLY A 158 0.72 4.82 25.43
C GLY A 158 -0.46 5.37 26.22
N THR A 159 -1.55 5.75 25.54
CA THR A 159 -2.78 6.25 26.16
C THR A 159 -3.83 5.15 26.34
N ASP A 160 -4.06 4.35 25.31
CA ASP A 160 -5.18 3.41 25.25
C ASP A 160 -4.78 1.96 25.60
N GLY A 161 -3.48 1.66 25.70
CA GLY A 161 -2.98 0.29 25.81
C GLY A 161 -2.95 -0.43 24.45
N LEU A 162 -2.73 -1.74 24.45
CA LEU A 162 -2.72 -2.50 23.18
C LEU A 162 -4.16 -2.66 22.65
N PRO A 163 -4.40 -2.46 21.34
CA PRO A 163 -5.67 -2.79 20.74
C PRO A 163 -5.88 -4.31 20.78
N VAL A 164 -7.14 -4.75 20.80
CA VAL A 164 -7.50 -6.17 20.76
C VAL A 164 -7.24 -6.76 19.36
N ALA A 165 -7.49 -5.95 18.33
CA ALA A 165 -7.25 -6.34 16.95
C ALA A 165 -6.96 -5.11 16.08
N VAL A 166 -6.27 -5.35 14.97
CA VAL A 166 -6.06 -4.36 13.90
C VAL A 166 -6.65 -4.92 12.60
N GLU A 167 -7.47 -4.12 11.93
CA GLU A 167 -7.95 -4.38 10.58
C GLU A 167 -7.05 -3.63 9.60
N ALA A 168 -6.56 -4.31 8.57
CA ALA A 168 -5.90 -3.71 7.42
C ALA A 168 -6.71 -4.05 6.16
N ALA A 169 -7.17 -3.02 5.45
CA ALA A 169 -7.91 -3.12 4.21
C ALA A 169 -7.13 -2.42 3.09
N ILE A 170 -7.01 -3.07 1.93
CA ILE A 170 -6.18 -2.63 0.81
C ILE A 170 -7.03 -2.60 -0.45
N TRP A 171 -6.93 -1.49 -1.18
CA TRP A 171 -7.50 -1.27 -2.51
C TRP A 171 -6.39 -0.97 -3.49
N THR A 172 -6.36 -1.73 -4.58
CA THR A 172 -5.35 -1.70 -5.64
C THR A 172 -5.97 -1.38 -6.99
N ASP A 173 -7.26 -1.64 -7.17
CA ASP A 173 -8.01 -1.17 -8.32
C ASP A 173 -8.42 0.30 -8.15
N PRO A 174 -8.19 1.15 -9.17
CA PRO A 174 -8.59 2.55 -9.14
C PRO A 174 -10.09 2.69 -8.87
N TRP A 175 -10.44 3.62 -7.99
CA TRP A 175 -11.82 4.01 -7.78
C TRP A 175 -12.27 4.93 -8.93
N LEU A 176 -13.58 5.09 -9.12
CA LEU A 176 -14.10 6.09 -10.05
C LEU A 176 -13.61 7.49 -9.63
N ASP A 177 -13.36 8.37 -10.60
CA ASP A 177 -12.55 9.60 -10.44
C ASP A 177 -12.99 10.55 -9.29
N ASP A 178 -14.25 10.45 -8.82
CA ASP A 178 -14.79 11.28 -7.73
C ASP A 178 -14.93 10.54 -6.39
N ALA A 179 -14.75 9.23 -6.37
CA ALA A 179 -14.86 8.42 -5.17
C ALA A 179 -13.59 8.62 -4.33
N ARG A 180 -13.72 9.36 -3.22
CA ARG A 180 -12.65 9.53 -2.24
C ARG A 180 -13.19 9.30 -0.85
N ALA A 181 -12.50 8.45 -0.10
CA ALA A 181 -12.92 8.19 1.26
C ALA A 181 -12.42 9.31 2.20
N PRO A 182 -13.20 9.70 3.23
CA PRO A 182 -12.84 10.77 4.17
C PRO A 182 -11.52 10.53 4.94
N TRP A 183 -11.09 9.27 5.03
CA TRP A 183 -9.90 8.87 5.77
C TRP A 183 -8.61 8.92 4.93
N MET A 184 -8.71 9.09 3.61
CA MET A 184 -7.53 9.13 2.74
C MET A 184 -6.73 10.41 2.97
N PRO A 185 -5.38 10.35 2.98
CA PRO A 185 -4.55 11.54 3.11
C PRO A 185 -4.90 12.52 1.99
N ALA A 186 -4.87 13.83 2.26
CA ALA A 186 -5.06 14.87 1.26
C ALA A 186 -4.11 14.61 0.07
N PRO A 187 -4.51 14.88 -1.19
CA PRO A 187 -3.57 14.71 -2.28
C PRO A 187 -2.43 15.67 -1.99
N GLU A 188 -1.18 15.21 -2.13
CA GLU A 188 -0.05 16.13 -2.14
C GLU A 188 -0.31 17.08 -3.30
N GLY A 189 -0.83 18.27 -2.98
CA GLY A 189 -1.07 19.28 -3.97
C GLY A 189 0.29 19.71 -4.46
N ASP A 190 0.64 19.33 -5.69
CA ASP A 190 1.44 20.22 -6.51
C ASP A 190 0.66 21.53 -6.47
N GLU A 191 1.16 22.54 -5.76
CA GLU A 191 0.74 23.91 -5.98
C GLU A 191 1.01 24.17 -7.46
N ILE A 192 -0.01 23.95 -8.31
CA ILE A 192 0.04 24.38 -9.69
C ILE A 192 0.10 25.90 -9.57
N GLU A 193 1.31 26.44 -9.65
CA GLU A 193 1.58 27.85 -9.81
C GLU A 193 1.00 28.21 -11.18
N PHE A 194 -0.31 28.47 -11.22
CA PHE A 194 -0.99 28.97 -12.40
C PHE A 194 -0.29 30.29 -12.72
N ALA A 195 0.60 30.26 -13.72
CA ALA A 195 1.21 31.46 -14.23
C ALA A 195 0.08 32.43 -14.59
N ASP A 196 0.05 33.59 -13.93
CA ASP A 196 -0.94 34.68 -14.02
C ASP A 196 -1.23 35.22 -15.45
N GLY A 197 -0.75 34.57 -16.51
CA GLY A 197 -0.85 34.99 -17.90
C GLY A 197 -1.86 34.23 -18.77
N LEU A 198 -2.45 33.11 -18.32
CA LEU A 198 -3.39 32.32 -19.15
C LEU A 198 -4.87 32.73 -19.00
N ALA A 199 -5.19 33.58 -18.01
CA ALA A 199 -6.56 34.05 -17.80
C ALA A 199 -7.07 34.99 -18.92
N ASP A 200 -6.18 35.73 -19.58
CA ASP A 200 -6.57 36.73 -20.59
C ASP A 200 -6.94 36.10 -21.95
N GLU A 201 -6.43 34.91 -22.30
CA GLU A 201 -6.78 34.24 -23.57
C GLU A 201 -8.07 33.41 -23.51
N MET A 202 -8.52 33.01 -22.32
CA MET A 202 -9.75 32.21 -22.17
C MET A 202 -11.05 33.05 -22.13
N SER A 203 -10.94 34.37 -22.02
CA SER A 203 -12.10 35.28 -21.99
C SER A 203 -12.87 35.32 -23.33
N GLU A 204 -12.20 35.09 -24.46
CA GLU A 204 -12.83 35.18 -25.79
C GLU A 204 -13.66 33.93 -26.18
N PHE A 205 -13.48 32.80 -25.47
CA PHE A 205 -14.25 31.57 -25.69
C PHE A 205 -15.50 31.44 -24.78
N GLY A 206 -15.73 32.39 -23.88
CA GLY A 206 -16.76 32.32 -22.84
C GLY A 206 -18.21 32.54 -23.29
N ASP A 207 -18.44 33.02 -24.52
CA ASP A 207 -19.79 33.40 -25.00
C ASP A 207 -20.56 32.27 -25.74
N PHE A 208 -19.96 31.08 -25.91
CA PHE A 208 -20.59 29.97 -26.64
C PHE A 208 -21.20 28.87 -25.75
N LEU A 209 -20.92 28.89 -24.45
CA LEU A 209 -21.42 27.90 -23.50
C LEU A 209 -22.29 28.62 -22.48
N ASP A 210 -23.58 28.82 -22.78
CA ASP A 210 -24.57 28.97 -21.72
C ASP A 210 -24.48 27.70 -20.86
N PRO A 211 -23.99 27.76 -19.61
CA PRO A 211 -24.10 26.62 -18.73
C PRO A 211 -25.55 26.60 -18.28
N ASP A 212 -26.37 25.84 -18.99
CA ASP A 212 -27.64 25.38 -18.45
C ASP A 212 -27.32 24.77 -17.07
N PRO A 213 -27.85 25.29 -15.95
CA PRO A 213 -27.66 24.68 -14.66
C PRO A 213 -28.58 23.46 -14.60
N MET A 214 -28.25 22.45 -15.41
CA MET A 214 -28.52 21.06 -15.10
C MET A 214 -27.74 20.81 -13.81
N ALA A 215 -28.39 21.13 -12.69
CA ALA A 215 -28.09 20.53 -11.42
C ALA A 215 -28.15 19.03 -11.65
N PHE A 216 -26.99 18.45 -11.98
CA PHE A 216 -26.73 17.07 -11.63
C PHE A 216 -26.82 17.04 -10.11
N GLU A 217 -28.02 16.77 -9.61
CA GLU A 217 -28.15 15.94 -8.43
C GLU A 217 -27.43 14.64 -8.79
N VAL A 218 -26.11 14.62 -8.62
CA VAL A 218 -25.32 13.41 -8.56
C VAL A 218 -25.77 12.74 -7.27
N ALA A 219 -26.87 12.01 -7.37
CA ALA A 219 -27.19 10.95 -6.43
C ALA A 219 -26.12 9.88 -6.62
N ALA A 220 -24.98 10.09 -5.95
CA ALA A 220 -24.01 9.06 -5.74
C ALA A 220 -23.87 8.92 -4.23
N ASP A 221 -24.73 8.07 -3.69
CA ASP A 221 -24.41 7.27 -2.52
C ASP A 221 -23.23 6.38 -2.95
N ASP A 222 -22.03 6.99 -3.12
CA ASP A 222 -20.83 6.33 -3.62
C ASP A 222 -20.31 5.43 -2.51
N GLU A 223 -20.90 4.24 -2.47
CA GLU A 223 -20.47 3.13 -1.65
C GLU A 223 -19.02 2.83 -2.03
N ILE A 224 -18.08 3.17 -1.13
CA ILE A 224 -16.66 2.83 -1.26
C ILE A 224 -16.57 1.37 -1.72
N PRO A 225 -15.87 1.06 -2.83
CA PRO A 225 -15.83 -0.29 -3.34
C PRO A 225 -15.30 -1.25 -2.27
N PRO A 226 -15.67 -2.54 -2.30
CA PRO A 226 -15.12 -3.48 -1.34
C PRO A 226 -13.59 -3.59 -1.48
N PRO A 227 -12.85 -3.79 -0.37
CA PRO A 227 -11.39 -3.94 -0.45
C PRO A 227 -10.99 -5.21 -1.19
N ASP A 228 -9.91 -5.11 -1.97
CA ASP A 228 -9.31 -6.25 -2.67
C ASP A 228 -8.73 -7.28 -1.69
N ARG A 229 -8.20 -6.77 -0.57
CA ARG A 229 -7.69 -7.58 0.54
C ARG A 229 -8.09 -6.92 1.85
N ILE A 230 -8.59 -7.74 2.77
CA ILE A 230 -8.87 -7.33 4.14
C ILE A 230 -8.39 -8.42 5.09
N ARG A 231 -7.71 -8.02 6.16
CA ARG A 231 -7.30 -8.93 7.23
C ARG A 231 -7.51 -8.28 8.58
N VAL A 232 -8.18 -9.00 9.47
CA VAL A 232 -8.26 -8.66 10.89
C VAL A 232 -7.23 -9.52 11.63
N ILE A 233 -6.36 -8.86 12.38
CA ILE A 233 -5.24 -9.47 13.09
C ILE A 233 -5.47 -9.23 14.58
N ALA A 234 -5.78 -10.29 15.33
CA ALA A 234 -5.88 -10.22 16.77
C ALA A 234 -4.48 -10.14 17.41
N ILE A 235 -4.34 -9.28 18.41
CA ILE A 235 -3.13 -9.18 19.22
C ILE A 235 -3.28 -10.12 20.42
N LEU A 236 -2.24 -10.89 20.74
CA LEU A 236 -2.23 -11.74 21.93
C LEU A 236 -2.00 -10.88 23.18
N ASP A 237 -2.79 -11.14 24.22
CA ASP A 237 -2.76 -10.42 25.50
C ASP A 237 -2.93 -8.90 25.36
N PRO A 238 -4.03 -8.42 24.72
CA PRO A 238 -4.38 -7.03 24.84
C PRO A 238 -4.78 -6.84 26.29
N ASN A 239 -4.04 -6.02 27.04
CA ASN A 239 -4.51 -5.60 28.36
C ASN A 239 -5.43 -4.41 28.13
N PRO A 240 -6.77 -4.60 28.05
CA PRO A 240 -7.67 -3.47 27.89
C PRO A 240 -7.49 -2.59 29.12
N SER A 241 -7.21 -1.32 28.88
CA SER A 241 -7.18 -0.26 29.89
C SER A 241 -8.60 -0.08 30.47
N GLY A 242 -9.09 -1.05 31.26
CA GLY A 242 -10.50 -1.08 31.66
C GLY A 242 -11.01 -2.30 32.43
N SER A 243 -10.15 -3.10 33.07
CA SER A 243 -10.63 -4.01 34.13
C SER A 243 -10.49 -3.32 35.48
N PRO A 244 -11.57 -3.11 36.27
CA PRO A 244 -11.42 -2.70 37.65
C PRO A 244 -10.62 -3.79 38.36
N GLN A 245 -9.40 -3.45 38.77
CA GLN A 245 -8.65 -4.20 39.78
C GLN A 245 -9.38 -4.05 41.12
N ASP A 246 -10.57 -4.64 41.24
CA ASP A 246 -11.28 -4.76 42.49
C ASP A 246 -10.99 -6.14 43.13
N GLU A 247 -10.50 -6.05 44.36
CA GLU A 247 -10.79 -6.99 45.47
C GLU A 247 -10.06 -8.34 45.59
N PHE A 248 -8.80 -8.50 45.16
CA PHE A 248 -8.00 -9.66 45.62
C PHE A 248 -6.59 -9.32 46.12
N SER A 249 -6.46 -8.21 46.85
CA SER A 249 -5.28 -7.97 47.70
C SER A 249 -5.64 -7.26 48.99
N GLN A 250 -6.41 -7.94 49.83
CA GLN A 250 -6.46 -7.69 51.28
C GLN A 250 -7.14 -8.87 51.98
N ARG A 251 -6.40 -9.95 52.20
CA ARG A 251 -6.66 -10.83 53.36
C ARG A 251 -5.41 -10.79 54.25
N PRO A 252 -5.51 -10.27 55.48
CA PRO A 252 -4.43 -10.38 56.44
C PRO A 252 -4.28 -11.85 56.83
N PHE A 253 -3.04 -12.30 56.86
CA PHE A 253 -2.65 -13.65 57.26
C PHE A 253 -2.68 -13.71 58.79
N ASP A 254 -3.83 -14.03 59.37
CA ASP A 254 -3.94 -14.28 60.81
C ASP A 254 -3.29 -15.63 61.14
N ALA A 255 -2.08 -15.57 61.69
CA ALA A 255 -1.38 -16.71 62.25
C ALA A 255 -1.83 -16.94 63.70
N GLU A 256 -2.94 -17.66 63.90
CA GLU A 256 -3.23 -18.34 65.16
C GLU A 256 -2.61 -19.74 65.15
N GLY A 257 -1.41 -19.86 65.72
CA GLY A 257 -0.78 -21.13 66.06
C GLY A 257 -0.90 -21.40 67.56
N GLY A 258 -1.97 -22.08 67.96
CA GLY A 258 -2.16 -22.59 69.32
C GLY A 258 -1.54 -23.97 69.52
N GLY A 259 -0.87 -24.14 70.67
CA GLY A 259 -0.98 -25.31 71.55
C GLY A 259 -0.40 -26.66 71.10
N GLY A 260 0.70 -27.04 71.75
CA GLY A 260 1.23 -28.41 71.83
C GLY A 260 2.43 -28.46 72.76
#